data_AF-E3NBH4-F1
#
_entry.id   AF-E3NBH4-F1
#
_cell.length_a   1.000
_cell.length_b   1.000
_cell.length_c   1.000
_cell.angle_alpha   90.00
_cell.angle_beta   90.00
_cell.angle_gamma   90.00
#
_symmetry.space_group_name_H-M   'P 1'
#
loop_
_entity.id
_entity.type
_entity.pdbx_description
1 polymer ?
#
loop_
_entity_poly.entity_id
_entity_poly.type
_entity_poly.pdbx_seq_one_letter_code
_entity_poly.pdbx_strand_id
1 'polypeptide(L)'
;MMKLVKDNISGVNEVQCYIKSPESRTPAHQENQLVASANGYCVNAAWNVAEMCLVQLAAVAYSHDNNVELQYGTLLPIYDVLLEIAQLGGHPELKKLAKRLLIRYVCFSFEFLWCKLAFFRPLARANWEWNYCEDVQGKTSVYYRKTREDLEKIFDNCK
;
A
#
# COMPACT_ATOMS: atom_id res chain seq x y z
N MET A 1 1.77 -9.62 6.94
CA MET A 1 1.85 -8.89 5.68
C MET A 1 3.29 -8.74 5.21
N MET A 2 4.23 -8.37 6.08
CA MET A 2 5.63 -8.16 5.66
C MET A 2 6.31 -9.41 5.04
N LYS A 3 5.93 -10.62 5.48
CA LYS A 3 6.40 -11.90 4.90
C LYS A 3 5.95 -12.15 3.44
N LEU A 4 5.01 -11.37 2.93
CA LEU A 4 4.54 -11.47 1.55
C LEU A 4 5.42 -10.68 0.57
N VAL A 5 6.25 -9.77 1.09
CA VAL A 5 7.26 -9.08 0.30
C VAL A 5 8.41 -10.05 0.09
N LYS A 6 8.69 -10.38 -1.18
CA LYS A 6 9.72 -11.35 -1.57
C LYS A 6 11.12 -10.77 -1.49
N ASP A 7 11.25 -9.46 -1.68
CA ASP A 7 12.51 -8.76 -1.66
C ASP A 7 12.87 -8.28 -0.25
N ASN A 8 14.16 -8.24 0.04
CA ASN A 8 14.66 -7.63 1.25
C ASN A 8 14.68 -6.10 1.08
N ILE A 9 13.97 -5.41 1.97
CA ILE A 9 13.91 -3.97 2.08
C ILE A 9 14.68 -3.59 3.35
N SER A 10 15.91 -3.10 3.16
CA SER A 10 16.80 -2.76 4.27
C SER A 10 16.17 -1.75 5.22
N GLY A 11 16.22 -2.07 6.52
CA GLY A 11 15.60 -1.28 7.58
C GLY A 11 14.09 -1.40 7.71
N VAL A 12 13.43 -2.19 6.85
CA VAL A 12 11.99 -2.46 6.91
C VAL A 12 11.73 -3.91 7.30
N ASN A 13 12.13 -4.88 6.45
CA ASN A 13 12.03 -6.31 6.78
C ASN A 13 13.37 -6.92 7.23
N GLU A 14 14.43 -6.10 7.25
CA GLU A 14 15.73 -6.41 7.82
C GLU A 14 16.01 -5.54 9.04
N VAL A 15 16.73 -6.10 10.01
CA VAL A 15 17.12 -5.38 11.23
C VAL A 15 18.10 -4.27 10.87
N GLN A 16 17.81 -3.04 11.32
CA GLN A 16 18.74 -1.93 11.27
C GLN A 16 19.26 -1.59 12.65
N CYS A 17 20.58 -1.37 12.74
CA CYS A 17 21.25 -1.03 13.99
C CYS A 17 21.71 0.43 13.98
N TYR A 18 21.48 1.13 15.10
CA TYR A 18 21.86 2.51 15.32
C TYR A 18 22.82 2.58 16.51
N ILE A 19 24.02 3.09 16.28
CA ILE A 19 24.99 3.37 17.35
C ILE A 19 24.93 4.88 17.62
N LYS A 20 24.57 5.25 18.84
CA LYS A 20 24.25 6.63 19.20
C LYS A 20 25.16 7.13 20.30
N SER A 21 25.75 8.31 20.10
CA SER A 21 26.35 9.14 21.14
C SER A 21 25.28 9.97 21.85
N PRO A 22 25.60 10.60 23.00
CA PRO A 22 24.73 11.60 23.61
C PRO A 22 24.31 12.66 22.56
N GLU A 23 23.05 13.09 22.67
CA GLU A 23 22.41 14.07 21.77
C GLU A 23 22.17 13.62 20.33
N SER A 24 22.48 12.36 19.97
CA SER A 24 22.09 11.80 18.68
C SER A 24 20.57 11.73 18.56
N ARG A 25 20.02 12.31 17.49
CA ARG A 25 18.57 12.43 17.25
C ARG A 25 18.18 11.74 15.96
N THR A 26 17.07 11.01 16.02
CA THR A 26 16.30 10.64 14.85
C THR A 26 15.12 11.62 14.79
N PRO A 27 15.00 12.47 13.76
CA PRO A 27 13.96 13.49 13.70
C PRO A 27 12.57 12.85 13.65
N ALA A 28 11.55 13.67 13.93
CA ALA A 28 10.15 13.29 13.81
C ALA A 28 9.92 12.77 12.40
N HIS A 29 9.87 11.46 12.29
CA HIS A 29 9.34 10.83 11.13
C HIS A 29 8.11 10.12 11.62
N GLN A 30 7.17 10.17 10.72
CA GLN A 30 6.14 9.24 10.82
C GLN A 30 6.88 7.85 10.64
N GLU A 31 7.15 6.97 11.65
CA GLU A 31 7.23 5.55 11.28
C GLU A 31 5.91 5.33 10.63
N ASN A 32 4.80 5.57 11.37
CA ASN A 32 4.26 6.87 11.89
C ASN A 32 4.47 7.41 13.39
N GLN A 33 5.38 8.38 13.72
CA GLN A 33 5.45 9.49 14.76
C GLN A 33 6.56 9.49 15.85
N LEU A 34 7.69 8.79 15.66
CA LEU A 34 8.65 8.54 16.75
C LEU A 34 9.87 9.48 16.71
N VAL A 35 9.84 10.53 17.52
CA VAL A 35 11.03 11.30 17.88
C VAL A 35 11.83 10.51 18.92
N ALA A 36 13.10 10.24 18.64
CA ALA A 36 14.00 9.56 19.56
C ALA A 36 15.28 10.36 19.78
N SER A 37 15.65 10.59 21.05
CA SER A 37 16.90 11.23 21.46
C SER A 37 17.68 10.31 22.40
N ALA A 38 18.97 10.14 22.15
CA ALA A 38 19.85 9.40 23.06
C ALA A 38 20.43 10.33 24.14
N ASN A 39 20.30 9.95 25.41
CA ASN A 39 20.85 10.70 26.55
C ASN A 39 22.27 10.22 26.95
N GLY A 40 22.72 9.10 26.39
CA GLY A 40 23.99 8.45 26.68
C GLY A 40 24.43 7.60 25.48
N TYR A 41 25.56 6.91 25.61
CA TYR A 41 25.99 5.95 24.60
C TYR A 41 25.07 4.73 24.60
N CYS A 42 24.42 4.45 23.48
CA CYS A 42 23.53 3.30 23.35
C CYS A 42 23.56 2.70 21.94
N VAL A 43 23.12 1.44 21.86
CA VAL A 43 22.89 0.73 20.61
C VAL A 43 21.42 0.34 20.55
N ASN A 44 20.74 0.69 19.45
CA ASN A 44 19.34 0.36 19.24
C ASN A 44 19.19 -0.47 17.95
N ALA A 45 18.38 -1.52 18.00
CA ALA A 45 17.99 -2.29 16.83
C ALA A 45 16.49 -2.11 16.57
N ALA A 46 16.11 -1.91 15.31
CA ALA A 46 14.71 -1.71 14.90
C ALA A 46 14.42 -2.35 13.53
N TRP A 47 13.17 -2.75 13.33
CA TRP A 47 12.60 -3.23 12.06
C TRP A 47 11.07 -3.07 12.11
N ASN A 48 10.42 -3.07 10.95
CA ASN A 48 8.97 -2.94 10.87
C ASN A 48 8.29 -4.31 10.91
N VAL A 49 7.12 -4.38 11.55
CA VAL A 49 6.24 -5.54 11.52
C VAL A 49 4.90 -5.12 10.95
N ALA A 50 4.47 -5.79 9.88
CA ALA A 50 3.17 -5.53 9.28
C ALA A 50 2.23 -6.72 9.51
N GLU A 51 1.25 -6.53 10.40
CA GLU A 51 0.24 -7.52 10.75
C GLU A 51 -0.72 -7.80 9.57
N MET A 52 -1.28 -9.01 9.52
CA MET A 52 -2.31 -9.40 8.54
C MET A 52 -3.70 -8.96 8.98
N CYS A 53 -3.90 -7.66 9.19
CA CYS A 53 -5.18 -7.11 9.62
C CYS A 53 -5.72 -6.05 8.65
N LEU A 54 -7.03 -5.86 8.69
CA LEU A 54 -7.76 -5.02 7.74
C LEU A 54 -7.39 -3.54 7.91
N VAL A 55 -7.17 -3.11 9.17
CA VAL A 55 -6.76 -1.75 9.53
C VAL A 55 -5.35 -1.46 9.03
N GLN A 56 -4.39 -2.37 9.24
CA GLN A 56 -3.02 -2.20 8.76
C GLN A 56 -2.99 -2.11 7.22
N LEU A 57 -3.76 -2.96 6.52
CA LEU A 57 -3.84 -2.90 5.06
C LEU A 57 -4.48 -1.59 4.57
N ALA A 58 -5.55 -1.14 5.23
CA ALA A 58 -6.19 0.14 4.92
C ALA A 58 -5.25 1.33 5.14
N ALA A 59 -4.49 1.34 6.25
CA ALA A 59 -3.52 2.40 6.57
C ALA A 59 -2.38 2.45 5.56
N VAL A 60 -1.84 1.30 5.18
CA VAL A 60 -0.80 1.22 4.15
C VAL A 60 -1.34 1.69 2.79
N ALA A 61 -2.55 1.29 2.41
CA ALA A 61 -3.16 1.74 1.16
C ALA A 61 -3.40 3.27 1.14
N TYR A 62 -3.91 3.82 2.25
CA TYR A 62 -4.12 5.26 2.38
C TYR A 62 -2.81 6.05 2.34
N SER A 63 -1.78 5.57 3.06
CA SER A 63 -0.45 6.20 3.04
C SER A 63 0.19 6.13 1.66
N HIS A 64 0.03 5.01 0.95
CA HIS A 64 0.51 4.87 -0.43
C HIS A 64 -0.17 5.89 -1.35
N ASP A 65 -1.49 6.04 -1.29
CA ASP A 65 -2.23 7.03 -2.08
C ASP A 65 -1.74 8.46 -1.82
N ASN A 66 -1.55 8.81 -0.55
CA ASN A 66 -1.03 10.12 -0.15
C ASN A 66 0.41 10.34 -0.68
N ASN A 67 1.26 9.32 -0.64
CA ASN A 67 2.61 9.41 -1.19
C ASN A 67 2.58 9.58 -2.72
N VAL A 68 1.69 8.90 -3.43
CA VAL A 68 1.51 9.09 -4.88
C VAL A 68 1.05 10.51 -5.20
N GLU A 69 0.08 11.04 -4.45
CA GLU A 69 -0.44 12.41 -4.62
C GLU A 69 0.66 13.47 -4.38
N LEU A 70 1.50 13.26 -3.37
CA LEU A 70 2.62 14.13 -3.03
C LEU A 70 3.90 13.85 -3.84
N GLN A 71 3.86 12.90 -4.79
CA GLN A 71 5.01 12.49 -5.60
C GLN A 71 6.21 11.96 -4.78
N TYR A 72 5.93 11.34 -3.64
CA TYR A 72 6.92 10.66 -2.81
C TYR A 72 7.09 9.20 -3.23
N GLY A 73 8.32 8.70 -3.10
CA GLY A 73 8.63 7.30 -3.33
C GLY A 73 8.01 6.39 -2.26
N THR A 74 7.50 5.24 -2.67
CA THR A 74 6.97 4.21 -1.77
C THR A 74 7.91 3.01 -1.78
N LEU A 75 8.43 2.64 -0.60
CA LEU A 75 9.36 1.50 -0.46
C LEU A 75 8.63 0.16 -0.52
N LEU A 76 7.39 0.10 -0.03
CA LEU A 76 6.60 -1.12 -0.02
C LEU A 76 5.89 -1.30 -1.37
N PRO A 77 6.14 -2.39 -2.12
CA PRO A 77 5.44 -2.68 -3.37
C PRO A 77 4.00 -3.13 -3.07
N ILE A 78 3.11 -2.17 -2.81
CA ILE A 78 1.75 -2.45 -2.35
C ILE A 78 0.95 -3.32 -3.33
N TYR A 79 1.21 -3.17 -4.64
CA TYR A 79 0.54 -3.95 -5.67
C TYR A 79 0.82 -5.45 -5.53
N ASP A 80 2.09 -5.83 -5.37
CA ASP A 80 2.50 -7.22 -5.22
C ASP A 80 1.96 -7.80 -3.91
N VAL A 81 2.03 -7.02 -2.83
CA VAL A 81 1.44 -7.40 -1.53
C VAL A 81 -0.06 -7.67 -1.67
N LEU A 82 -0.80 -6.81 -2.38
CA LEU A 82 -2.24 -6.99 -2.60
C LEU A 82 -2.54 -8.23 -3.46
N LEU A 83 -1.74 -8.51 -4.48
CA LEU A 83 -1.87 -9.72 -5.30
C LEU A 83 -1.69 -10.99 -4.47
N GLU A 84 -0.65 -11.03 -3.63
CA GLU A 84 -0.39 -12.14 -2.72
C GLU A 84 -1.55 -12.30 -1.73
N ILE A 85 -2.03 -11.21 -1.11
CA ILE A 85 -3.21 -11.25 -0.20
C ILE A 85 -4.46 -11.77 -0.91
N ALA A 86 -4.67 -11.40 -2.17
CA ALA A 86 -5.82 -11.88 -2.95
C ALA A 86 -5.77 -13.39 -3.21
N GLN A 87 -4.57 -13.98 -3.27
CA GLN A 87 -4.33 -15.40 -3.49
C GLN A 87 -4.35 -16.22 -2.19
N LEU A 88 -4.07 -15.60 -1.03
CA LEU A 88 -4.11 -16.27 0.27
C LEU A 88 -5.48 -16.90 0.60
N GLY A 89 -5.43 -18.02 1.33
CA GLY A 89 -6.56 -18.63 2.03
C GLY A 89 -6.65 -18.16 3.48
N GLY A 90 -7.86 -18.16 4.06
CA GLY A 90 -8.06 -17.94 5.51
C GLY A 90 -8.49 -16.53 5.97
N HIS A 91 -8.49 -15.51 5.10
CA HIS A 91 -8.90 -14.13 5.47
C HIS A 91 -9.89 -13.52 4.45
N PRO A 92 -11.20 -13.81 4.54
CA PRO A 92 -12.18 -13.39 3.53
C PRO A 92 -12.34 -11.87 3.45
N GLU A 93 -12.42 -11.16 4.58
CA GLU A 93 -12.58 -9.70 4.60
C GLU A 93 -11.33 -8.96 4.09
N LEU A 94 -10.13 -9.43 4.44
CA LEU A 94 -8.87 -8.87 3.95
C LEU A 94 -8.74 -9.07 2.43
N LYS A 95 -9.12 -10.26 1.94
CA LYS A 95 -9.15 -10.58 0.51
C LYS A 95 -10.14 -9.71 -0.26
N LYS A 96 -11.31 -9.44 0.32
CA LYS A 96 -12.32 -8.55 -0.25
C LYS A 96 -11.78 -7.12 -0.39
N LEU A 97 -11.13 -6.60 0.66
CA LEU A 97 -10.47 -5.30 0.60
C LEU A 97 -9.35 -5.27 -0.43
N ALA A 98 -8.47 -6.28 -0.44
CA ALA A 98 -7.35 -6.36 -1.37
C ALA A 98 -7.82 -6.38 -2.84
N LYS A 99 -8.87 -7.15 -3.14
CA LYS A 99 -9.49 -7.18 -4.48
C LYS A 99 -10.04 -5.81 -4.89
N ARG A 100 -10.72 -5.09 -3.98
CA ARG A 100 -11.23 -3.73 -4.26
C ARG A 100 -10.10 -2.76 -4.58
N LEU A 101 -9.01 -2.81 -3.81
CA LEU A 101 -7.83 -1.99 -4.05
C LEU A 101 -7.15 -2.35 -5.38
N LEU A 102 -6.99 -3.63 -5.71
CA LEU A 102 -6.45 -4.07 -7.01
C LEU A 102 -7.27 -3.59 -8.20
N ILE A 103 -8.60 -3.67 -8.12
CA ILE A 103 -9.51 -3.17 -9.18
C ILE A 103 -9.24 -1.67 -9.41
N ARG A 104 -9.07 -0.89 -8.34
CA ARG A 104 -8.75 0.53 -8.44
C ARG A 104 -7.42 0.77 -9.18
N TYR A 105 -6.36 0.03 -8.84
CA TYR A 105 -5.07 0.13 -9.52
C TYR A 105 -5.13 -0.23 -11.01
N VAL A 106 -5.89 -1.26 -11.38
CA VAL A 106 -6.04 -1.69 -12.77
C VAL A 106 -6.86 -0.67 -13.57
N CYS A 107 -7.95 -0.14 -13.02
CA CYS A 107 -8.73 0.92 -13.68
C CYS A 107 -7.88 2.18 -13.91
N PHE A 108 -7.04 2.58 -12.95
CA PHE A 108 -6.11 3.70 -13.14
C PHE A 108 -5.12 3.44 -14.27
N SER A 109 -4.55 2.23 -14.29
CA SER A 109 -3.57 1.83 -15.29
C SER A 109 -4.20 1.85 -16.68
N PHE A 110 -5.45 1.41 -16.84
CA PHE A 110 -6.17 1.42 -18.12
C PHE A 110 -6.56 2.82 -18.60
N GLU A 111 -6.96 3.75 -17.73
CA GLU A 111 -7.20 5.16 -18.14
C GLU A 111 -5.88 5.79 -18.65
N PHE A 112 -4.77 5.55 -17.96
CA PHE A 112 -3.45 6.04 -18.38
C PHE A 112 -2.95 5.35 -19.66
N LEU A 113 -3.26 4.05 -19.82
CA LEU A 113 -2.97 3.24 -21.01
C LEU A 113 -3.80 3.71 -22.19
N TRP A 114 -5.07 4.06 -22.02
CA TRP A 114 -5.93 4.58 -23.09
C TRP A 114 -5.48 5.98 -23.54
N CYS A 115 -5.01 6.82 -22.61
CA CYS A 115 -4.38 8.11 -22.95
C CYS A 115 -3.03 7.97 -23.65
N LYS A 116 -2.31 6.84 -23.50
CA LYS A 116 -0.98 6.62 -24.13
C LYS A 116 -0.96 5.64 -25.31
N LEU A 117 -1.91 4.73 -25.43
CA LEU A 117 -1.93 3.63 -26.40
C LEU A 117 -3.19 3.67 -27.28
N ALA A 118 -3.29 4.76 -28.05
CA ALA A 118 -3.91 4.70 -29.38
C ALA A 118 -3.14 3.79 -30.36
N PHE A 119 -2.08 3.10 -29.92
CA PHE A 119 -1.24 2.23 -30.73
C PHE A 119 -0.77 1.04 -29.88
N PHE A 120 -1.00 -0.20 -30.32
CA PHE A 120 -0.51 -1.48 -29.77
C PHE A 120 -1.27 -2.18 -28.62
N ARG A 121 -1.92 -3.29 -28.99
CA ARG A 121 -2.40 -4.39 -28.13
C ARG A 121 -1.31 -5.47 -28.00
N PRO A 122 -1.34 -6.27 -26.92
CA PRO A 122 -1.46 -7.73 -27.12
C PRO A 122 -2.61 -8.38 -26.33
N LEU A 123 -3.31 -9.27 -27.03
CA LEU A 123 -4.44 -10.11 -26.63
C LEU A 123 -3.98 -11.29 -25.76
N ALA A 124 -4.47 -11.40 -24.52
CA ALA A 124 -4.78 -12.70 -23.86
C ALA A 124 -5.31 -12.49 -22.43
N ARG A 125 -4.79 -11.51 -21.68
CA ARG A 125 -5.27 -11.15 -20.33
C ARG A 125 -6.54 -10.26 -20.34
N ALA A 126 -6.81 -9.68 -21.52
CA ALA A 126 -7.82 -8.67 -21.78
C ALA A 126 -9.28 -9.18 -21.81
N ASN A 127 -9.57 -10.49 -21.85
CA ASN A 127 -10.97 -10.94 -22.02
C ASN A 127 -11.82 -10.82 -20.73
N TRP A 128 -11.20 -10.89 -19.55
CA TRP A 128 -11.88 -10.51 -18.29
C TRP A 128 -11.97 -8.99 -18.16
N GLU A 129 -10.94 -8.28 -18.62
CA GLU A 129 -10.82 -6.82 -18.53
C GLU A 129 -11.78 -6.10 -19.48
N TRP A 130 -12.10 -6.67 -20.66
CA TRP A 130 -12.91 -6.02 -21.70
C TRP A 130 -14.42 -6.03 -21.40
N ASN A 131 -14.98 -7.17 -20.98
CA ASN A 131 -16.42 -7.25 -20.63
C ASN A 131 -16.78 -6.44 -19.38
N TYR A 132 -15.79 -6.11 -18.54
CA TYR A 132 -15.98 -5.29 -17.32
C TYR A 132 -15.73 -3.80 -17.58
N CYS A 133 -15.02 -3.44 -18.67
CA CYS A 133 -14.65 -2.06 -19.00
C CYS A 133 -15.84 -1.21 -19.47
N GLU A 134 -16.76 -1.78 -20.26
CA GLU A 134 -17.93 -1.04 -20.76
C GLU A 134 -18.88 -0.56 -19.65
N ASP A 135 -18.90 -1.24 -18.50
CA ASP A 135 -19.80 -0.92 -17.39
C ASP A 135 -19.22 0.14 -16.41
N VAL A 136 -17.91 0.45 -16.54
CA VAL A 136 -17.11 1.23 -15.57
C VAL A 136 -16.64 2.59 -16.11
N GLN A 137 -16.59 2.80 -17.43
CA GLN A 137 -16.10 4.03 -18.07
C GLN A 137 -16.87 5.32 -17.68
N GLY A 138 -18.09 5.22 -17.16
CA GLY A 138 -18.85 6.36 -16.61
C GLY A 138 -18.83 6.47 -15.07
N LYS A 139 -18.16 5.55 -14.36
CA LYS A 139 -18.28 5.39 -12.89
C LYS A 139 -16.94 5.49 -12.15
N THR A 140 -15.80 5.62 -12.82
CA THR A 140 -14.46 5.60 -12.19
C THR A 140 -14.35 6.60 -11.04
N SER A 141 -14.69 7.88 -11.24
CA SER A 141 -14.64 8.90 -10.18
C SER A 141 -15.51 8.57 -8.95
N VAL A 142 -16.66 7.93 -9.17
CA VAL A 142 -17.59 7.48 -8.12
C VAL A 142 -17.00 6.30 -7.34
N TYR A 143 -16.34 5.36 -8.01
CA TYR A 143 -15.64 4.25 -7.37
C TYR A 143 -14.47 4.71 -6.52
N TYR A 144 -13.67 5.68 -6.97
CA TYR A 144 -12.58 6.26 -6.18
C TYR A 144 -13.09 6.90 -4.89
N ARG A 145 -14.10 7.78 -4.99
CA ARG A 145 -14.67 8.47 -3.84
C ARG A 145 -15.27 7.47 -2.84
N LYS A 146 -16.01 6.48 -3.32
CA LYS A 146 -16.62 5.44 -2.48
C LYS A 146 -15.59 4.56 -1.78
N THR A 147 -14.48 4.24 -2.43
CA THR A 147 -13.42 3.43 -1.82
C THR A 147 -12.68 4.20 -0.72
N ARG A 148 -12.47 5.50 -0.90
CA ARG A 148 -11.91 6.38 0.14
C ARG A 148 -12.84 6.51 1.35
N GLU A 149 -14.14 6.75 1.11
CA GLU A 149 -15.15 6.76 2.17
C GLU A 149 -15.24 5.42 2.92
N ASP A 150 -15.09 4.29 2.22
CA ASP A 150 -15.06 2.96 2.83
C ASP A 150 -13.81 2.77 3.71
N LEU A 151 -12.64 3.29 3.32
CA LEU A 151 -11.43 3.28 4.15
C LEU A 151 -11.62 4.15 5.40
N GLU A 152 -12.18 5.35 5.27
CA GLU A 152 -12.47 6.24 6.38
C GLU A 152 -13.44 5.59 7.40
N LYS A 153 -14.50 4.92 6.91
CA LYS A 153 -15.41 4.14 7.77
C LYS A 153 -14.73 2.99 8.49
N ILE A 154 -13.74 2.33 7.87
CA ILE A 154 -12.97 1.28 8.54
C ILE A 154 -12.20 1.86 9.73
N PHE A 155 -11.63 3.07 9.59
CA PHE A 155 -10.94 3.74 10.69
C PHE A 155 -11.90 4.19 11.80
N ASP A 156 -13.06 4.73 11.45
CA ASP A 156 -14.03 5.20 12.44
C ASP A 156 -14.65 4.07 13.27
N ASN A 157 -14.78 2.87 12.70
CA ASN A 157 -15.28 1.69 13.42
C ASN A 157 -14.23 1.02 14.33
N CYS A 158 -12.99 1.52 14.36
CA CYS A 158 -11.91 1.01 15.21
C CYS A 158 -11.62 1.89 16.44
N LYS A 159 -12.44 2.93 16.70
CA LYS A 159 -12.46 3.69 17.95
C LYS A 159 -13.33 3.01 18.99
#